data_AF-A0A1G5T2I2-F1
#
_entry.id   AF-A0A1G5T2I2-F1
#
_cell.length_a   1.000
_cell.length_b   1.000
_cell.length_c   1.000
_cell.angle_alpha   90.00
_cell.angle_beta   90.00
_cell.angle_gamma   90.00
#
_symmetry.space_group_name_H-M   'P 1'
#
loop_
_entity.id
_entity.type
_entity.pdbx_description
1 polymer ?
#
loop_
_entity_poly.entity_id
_entity_poly.type
_entity_poly.pdbx_seq_one_letter_code
_entity_poly.pdbx_strand_id
1 'polypeptide(L)'
;MEGPGIAHLMGAADAAVEAKAAQVGADILAQYRKLATDLRRRGSDEVVAMEATLDPKQRACHQYAFELYGTAASELDDVIADLLESLECPSTAARGRALIVLDGGRAHDALRNEGPR
;
A
#
# COMPACT_ATOMS: atom_id res chain seq x y z
N MET A 1 45.01 -26.23 8.57
CA MET A 1 43.84 -25.36 8.81
C MET A 1 43.35 -24.91 7.45
N GLU A 2 42.40 -25.65 6.87
CA GLU A 2 41.77 -25.25 5.62
C GLU A 2 40.79 -24.12 5.92
N GLY A 3 40.98 -22.97 5.27
CA GLY A 3 40.09 -21.82 5.41
C GLY A 3 38.69 -22.14 4.87
N PRO A 4 37.64 -21.43 5.34
CA PRO A 4 36.28 -21.65 4.88
C PRO A 4 36.21 -21.53 3.35
N GLY A 5 35.78 -22.61 2.69
CA GLY A 5 35.71 -22.68 1.23
C GLY A 5 34.76 -21.62 0.66
N ILE A 6 35.10 -21.11 -0.54
CA ILE A 6 34.40 -20.01 -1.24
C ILE A 6 32.87 -20.22 -1.31
N ALA A 7 32.42 -21.47 -1.43
CA ALA A 7 30.99 -21.83 -1.44
C ALA A 7 30.26 -21.49 -0.12
N HIS A 8 30.95 -21.59 1.03
CA HIS A 8 30.39 -21.23 2.34
C HIS A 8 30.24 -19.71 2.50
N LEU A 9 31.20 -18.94 1.97
CA LEU A 9 31.16 -17.48 1.99
C LEU A 9 30.05 -16.94 1.07
N MET A 10 29.84 -17.56 -0.10
CA MET A 10 28.73 -17.23 -0.99
C MET A 10 27.37 -17.54 -0.38
N GLY A 11 27.19 -18.73 0.22
CA GLY A 11 25.92 -19.09 0.86
C GLY A 11 25.57 -18.21 2.07
N ALA A 12 26.58 -17.73 2.81
CA ALA A 12 26.37 -16.78 3.91
C ALA A 12 25.97 -15.38 3.41
N ALA A 13 26.51 -14.94 2.26
CA ALA A 13 26.16 -13.68 1.65
C ALA A 13 24.71 -13.69 1.11
N ASP A 14 24.30 -14.76 0.45
CA ASP A 14 22.93 -14.92 -0.07
C ASP A 14 21.90 -14.92 1.07
N ALA A 15 22.16 -15.67 2.15
CA ALA A 15 21.30 -15.68 3.33
C ALA A 15 21.20 -14.30 4.01
N ALA A 16 22.29 -13.53 4.04
CA ALA A 16 22.28 -12.17 4.58
C ALA A 16 21.47 -11.19 3.71
N VAL A 17 21.54 -11.34 2.38
CA VAL A 17 20.75 -10.56 1.43
C VAL A 17 19.26 -10.88 1.59
N GLU A 18 18.89 -12.16 1.66
CA GLU A 18 17.51 -12.59 1.89
C GLU A 18 16.95 -12.07 3.22
N ALA A 19 17.72 -12.20 4.31
CA ALA A 19 17.34 -11.67 5.61
C ALA A 19 17.14 -10.15 5.58
N LYS A 20 18.02 -9.43 4.87
CA LYS A 20 17.88 -7.98 4.72
C LYS A 20 16.67 -7.60 3.87
N ALA A 21 16.40 -8.32 2.79
CA ALA A 21 15.23 -8.11 1.94
C ALA A 21 13.93 -8.35 2.73
N ALA A 22 13.87 -9.42 3.53
CA ALA A 22 12.74 -9.70 4.41
C ALA A 22 12.53 -8.58 5.44
N GLN A 23 13.60 -8.08 6.07
CA GLN A 23 13.53 -6.96 7.00
C GLN A 23 13.00 -5.69 6.32
N VAL A 24 13.52 -5.34 5.15
CA VAL A 24 13.08 -4.15 4.40
C VAL A 24 11.62 -4.29 3.97
N GLY A 25 11.20 -5.46 3.51
CA GLY A 25 9.80 -5.73 3.17
C GLY A 25 8.87 -5.56 4.37
N ALA A 26 9.27 -6.09 5.53
CA ALA A 26 8.51 -5.92 6.78
C ALA A 26 8.42 -4.45 7.21
N ASP A 27 9.50 -3.67 7.07
CA ASP A 27 9.54 -2.25 7.40
C ASP A 27 8.61 -1.44 6.48
N ILE A 28 8.62 -1.70 5.17
CA ILE A 28 7.74 -1.06 4.19
C ILE A 28 6.27 -1.37 4.51
N LEU A 29 5.95 -2.63 4.77
CA LEU A 29 4.60 -3.06 5.14
C LEU A 29 4.11 -2.37 6.42
N ALA A 30 4.98 -2.25 7.43
CA ALA A 30 4.66 -1.53 8.66
C ALA A 30 4.38 -0.04 8.41
N GLN A 31 5.15 0.60 7.51
CA GLN A 31 4.94 2.00 7.14
C GLN A 31 3.59 2.21 6.42
N TYR A 32 3.23 1.35 5.47
CA TYR A 32 1.93 1.47 4.79
C TYR A 32 0.76 1.24 5.73
N ARG A 33 0.85 0.24 6.62
CA ARG A 33 -0.18 0.01 7.65
C ARG A 33 -0.36 1.24 8.54
N LYS A 34 0.75 1.83 8.99
CA LYS A 34 0.72 3.05 9.79
C LYS A 34 0.05 4.19 9.03
N LEU A 35 0.40 4.40 7.76
CA LEU A 35 -0.19 5.45 6.94
C LEU A 35 -1.70 5.25 6.75
N ALA A 36 -2.15 4.03 6.47
CA ALA A 36 -3.57 3.71 6.36
C ALA A 36 -4.31 3.96 7.68
N THR A 37 -3.71 3.63 8.83
CA THR A 37 -4.27 3.97 10.16
C THR A 37 -4.37 5.49 10.36
N ASP A 38 -3.32 6.23 10.01
CA ASP A 38 -3.28 7.68 10.16
C ASP A 38 -4.33 8.38 9.27
N LEU A 39 -4.56 7.89 8.05
CA LEU A 39 -5.61 8.41 7.16
C LEU A 39 -7.02 8.16 7.73
N ARG A 40 -7.29 6.95 8.24
CA ARG A 40 -8.58 6.66 8.89
C ARG A 40 -8.84 7.54 10.11
N ARG A 41 -7.78 7.81 10.89
CA ARG A 41 -7.86 8.75 12.02
C ARG A 41 -8.23 10.15 11.55
N ARG A 42 -7.53 10.67 10.53
CA ARG A 42 -7.87 11.99 9.96
C ARG A 42 -9.30 12.04 9.43
N GLY A 43 -9.75 11.00 8.73
CA GLY A 43 -11.15 10.90 8.30
C GLY A 43 -12.12 10.96 9.49
N SER A 44 -11.82 10.26 10.58
CA SER A 44 -12.64 10.32 11.80
C SER A 44 -12.66 11.73 12.40
N ASP A 45 -11.53 12.44 12.40
CA ASP A 45 -11.44 13.84 12.85
C ASP A 45 -12.30 14.76 11.97
N GLU A 46 -12.35 14.53 10.65
CA GLU A 46 -13.21 15.30 9.74
C GLU A 46 -14.71 15.07 10.01
N VAL A 47 -15.13 13.85 10.37
CA VAL A 47 -16.53 13.58 10.76
C VAL A 47 -16.92 14.38 12.00
N VAL A 48 -16.05 14.41 13.02
CA VAL A 48 -16.26 15.24 14.22
C VAL A 48 -16.34 16.72 13.85
N ALA A 49 -15.49 17.19 12.94
CA ALA A 49 -15.52 18.58 12.46
C ALA A 49 -16.80 18.91 11.66
N MET A 50 -17.33 17.98 10.86
CA MET A 50 -18.61 18.15 10.14
C MET A 50 -19.78 18.37 11.09
N GLU A 51 -19.85 17.59 12.17
CA GLU A 51 -20.90 17.68 13.19
C GLU A 51 -20.82 19.00 13.98
N ALA A 52 -19.61 19.47 14.27
CA ALA A 52 -19.38 20.72 14.99
C ALA A 52 -19.57 21.98 14.14
N THR A 53 -19.46 21.87 12.82
CA THR A 53 -19.54 23.00 11.88
C THR A 53 -20.98 23.34 11.58
N LEU A 54 -21.35 24.64 11.59
CA LEU A 54 -22.69 25.12 11.21
C LEU A 54 -22.78 25.57 9.75
N ASP A 55 -21.69 26.13 9.20
CA ASP A 55 -21.63 26.60 7.82
C ASP A 55 -21.71 25.43 6.81
N PRO A 56 -22.72 25.40 5.93
CA PRO A 56 -22.85 24.37 4.90
C PRO A 56 -21.62 24.21 4.00
N LYS A 57 -20.89 25.29 3.70
CA LYS A 57 -19.70 25.20 2.83
C LYS A 57 -18.55 24.51 3.54
N GLN A 58 -18.25 24.91 4.77
CA GLN A 58 -17.23 24.27 5.59
C GLN A 58 -17.58 22.80 5.84
N ARG A 59 -18.86 22.48 6.09
CA ARG A 59 -19.31 21.09 6.25
C ARG A 59 -19.05 20.25 4.99
N ALA A 60 -19.30 20.80 3.80
CA ALA A 60 -18.99 20.13 2.54
C ALA A 60 -17.47 19.93 2.34
N CYS A 61 -16.63 20.87 2.78
CA CYS A 61 -15.18 20.70 2.76
C CYS A 61 -14.72 19.54 3.65
N HIS A 62 -15.24 19.45 4.88
CA HIS A 62 -14.93 18.35 5.79
C HIS A 62 -15.44 17.00 5.25
N GLN A 63 -16.62 16.98 4.63
CA GLN A 63 -17.14 15.78 3.95
C GLN A 63 -16.19 15.32 2.84
N TYR A 64 -15.75 16.23 1.98
CA TYR A 64 -14.82 15.90 0.91
C TYR A 64 -13.48 15.40 1.46
N ALA A 65 -12.96 16.01 2.52
CA ALA A 65 -11.74 15.55 3.17
C ALA A 65 -11.90 14.14 3.77
N PHE A 66 -13.04 13.85 4.42
CA PHE A 66 -13.36 12.51 4.90
C PHE A 66 -13.37 11.48 3.76
N GLU A 67 -14.06 11.76 2.66
CA GLU A 67 -14.14 10.88 1.49
C GLU A 67 -12.75 10.65 0.87
N LEU A 68 -11.92 11.70 0.79
CA LEU A 68 -10.56 11.61 0.28
C LEU A 68 -9.67 10.73 1.17
N TYR A 69 -9.70 10.94 2.49
CA TYR A 69 -8.92 10.13 3.43
C TYR A 69 -9.38 8.67 3.45
N GLY A 70 -10.70 8.44 3.35
CA GLY A 70 -11.28 7.10 3.24
C GLY A 70 -10.81 6.38 1.98
N THR A 71 -10.89 7.04 0.82
CA THR A 71 -10.43 6.48 -0.46
C THR A 71 -8.94 6.15 -0.42
N ALA A 72 -8.11 7.08 0.05
CA ALA A 72 -6.67 6.85 0.14
C ALA A 72 -6.30 5.72 1.11
N ALA A 73 -7.04 5.56 2.21
CA ALA A 73 -6.82 4.45 3.14
C ALA A 73 -7.18 3.10 2.51
N SER A 74 -8.26 3.03 1.73
CA SER A 74 -8.66 1.82 1.01
C SER A 74 -7.66 1.44 -0.08
N GLU A 75 -7.20 2.41 -0.90
CA GLU A 75 -6.17 2.16 -1.92
C GLU A 75 -4.87 1.63 -1.30
N LEU A 76 -4.51 2.11 -0.10
CA LEU A 76 -3.36 1.57 0.64
C LEU A 76 -3.60 0.16 1.15
N ASP A 77 -4.83 -0.21 1.52
CA ASP A 77 -5.15 -1.58 1.91
C ASP A 77 -4.96 -2.56 0.75
N ASP A 78 -5.32 -2.16 -0.47
CA ASP A 78 -5.10 -2.97 -1.68
C ASP A 78 -3.60 -3.18 -1.93
N VAL A 79 -2.78 -2.12 -1.83
CA VAL A 79 -1.31 -2.23 -1.94
C VAL A 79 -0.73 -3.13 -0.85
N ILE A 80 -1.25 -3.05 0.38
CA ILE A 80 -0.84 -3.93 1.49
C ILE A 80 -1.18 -5.38 1.18
N ALA A 81 -2.36 -5.65 0.60
CA ALA A 81 -2.79 -6.99 0.22
C ALA A 81 -1.88 -7.58 -0.88
N ASP A 82 -1.61 -6.82 -1.94
CA ASP A 82 -0.72 -7.22 -3.05
C ASP A 82 0.70 -7.54 -2.56
N LEU A 83 1.21 -6.74 -1.60
CA LEU A 83 2.52 -6.98 -0.99
C LEU A 83 2.54 -8.26 -0.15
N LEU A 84 1.48 -8.54 0.60
CA LEU A 84 1.36 -9.77 1.38
C LEU A 84 1.28 -11.01 0.47
N GLU A 85 0.47 -10.96 -0.60
CA GLU A 85 0.37 -12.04 -1.58
C GLU A 85 1.73 -12.30 -2.25
N SER A 86 2.46 -11.25 -2.60
CA SER A 86 3.81 -11.34 -3.19
C SER A 86 4.84 -11.98 -2.24
N LEU A 87 4.66 -11.82 -0.91
CA LEU A 87 5.53 -12.43 0.10
C LEU A 87 5.15 -13.89 0.39
N GLU A 88 3.87 -14.25 0.29
CA GLU A 88 3.35 -15.60 0.52
C GLU A 88 3.58 -16.55 -0.68
N CYS A 89 3.81 -16.02 -1.88
CA CYS A 89 4.17 -16.78 -3.08
C CYS A 89 5.67 -16.65 -3.44
N PRO A 90 6.57 -17.47 -2.86
CA PRO A 90 7.98 -17.52 -3.30
C PRO A 90 8.17 -18.06 -4.72
N SER A 91 7.11 -18.62 -5.34
CA SER A 91 7.14 -19.31 -6.63
C SER A 91 7.00 -18.37 -7.85
N THR A 92 7.79 -17.30 -7.95
CA THR A 92 8.10 -16.65 -9.25
C THR A 92 9.37 -15.78 -9.20
N ALA A 93 9.87 -15.43 -8.01
CA ALA A 93 11.05 -14.57 -7.85
C ALA A 93 12.36 -15.15 -8.45
N ALA A 94 12.41 -16.46 -8.75
CA ALA A 94 13.53 -17.07 -9.47
C ALA A 94 13.52 -16.77 -10.99
N ARG A 95 12.45 -16.19 -11.57
CA ARG A 95 12.39 -15.84 -13.01
C ARG A 95 11.64 -14.57 -13.39
N GLY A 96 10.82 -13.98 -12.52
CA GLY A 96 9.96 -12.86 -12.87
C GLY A 96 10.31 -11.63 -12.05
N ARG A 97 10.70 -10.54 -12.73
CA ARG A 97 10.63 -9.19 -12.18
C ARG A 97 9.24 -9.00 -11.57
N ALA A 98 9.15 -8.85 -10.26
CA ALA A 98 7.95 -8.28 -9.64
C ALA A 98 7.92 -6.81 -10.08
N LEU A 99 7.32 -6.57 -11.24
CA LEU A 99 7.05 -5.24 -11.75
C LEU A 99 5.84 -4.75 -10.95
N ILE A 100 6.09 -3.98 -9.89
CA ILE A 100 5.04 -3.16 -9.29
C ILE A 100 4.73 -2.08 -10.33
N VAL A 101 3.79 -2.36 -11.22
CA VAL A 101 3.20 -1.36 -12.11
C VAL A 101 2.23 -0.58 -11.25
N LEU A 102 2.64 0.60 -10.80
CA LEU A 102 1.70 1.61 -10.31
C LEU A 102 0.92 2.10 -11.54
N ASP A 103 -0.18 1.43 -11.87
CA ASP A 103 -1.08 1.87 -12.94
C ASP A 103 -1.85 3.10 -12.44
N GLY A 104 -1.18 4.25 -12.56
CA GLY A 104 -1.75 5.56 -12.31
C GLY A 104 -2.83 5.87 -13.33
N GLY A 105 -4.06 5.49 -13.00
CA GLY A 105 -5.29 6.06 -13.55
C GLY A 105 -5.69 5.54 -14.93
N ARG A 106 -6.57 4.53 -14.96
CA ARG A 106 -7.58 4.35 -16.01
C ARG A 106 -8.61 3.26 -15.67
N ALA A 107 -9.50 3.54 -14.73
CA ALA A 107 -10.68 2.68 -14.52
C ALA A 107 -11.97 3.45 -14.16
N HIS A 108 -12.10 4.71 -14.62
CA HIS A 108 -13.31 5.51 -14.36
C HIS A 108 -14.19 5.81 -15.59
N ASP A 109 -13.91 5.23 -16.75
CA ASP A 109 -14.74 5.42 -17.96
C ASP A 109 -15.78 4.29 -18.21
N ALA A 110 -16.02 3.41 -17.23
CA ALA A 110 -16.97 2.30 -17.41
C ALA A 110 -18.43 2.61 -17.02
N LEU A 111 -18.78 3.82 -16.57
CA LEU A 111 -20.15 4.12 -16.12
C LEU A 111 -20.59 5.57 -16.42
N ARG A 112 -20.95 5.85 -17.68
CA ARG A 112 -21.87 6.91 -18.18
C ARG A 112 -21.71 6.99 -19.70
N ASN A 113 -22.63 6.64 -20.58
CA ASN A 113 -24.08 6.53 -20.52
C ASN A 113 -24.53 5.58 -21.63
N GLU A 114 -25.45 4.67 -21.32
CA GLU A 114 -26.43 4.22 -22.31
C GLU A 114 -27.50 5.32 -22.50
N GLY A 115 -27.67 5.77 -23.75
CA GLY A 115 -28.87 6.40 -24.32
C GLY A 115 -29.31 7.79 -23.80
N PRO A 116 -30.18 8.54 -24.52
CA PRO A 116 -31.19 8.04 -25.46
C PRO A 116 -31.35 8.79 -26.82
N ARG A 117 -31.97 8.06 -27.76
CA ARG A 117 -32.53 8.39 -29.08
C ARG A 117 -31.60 8.42 -30.30
#